data_AF-A0AA37SLQ9-F1
#
_entry.id   AF-A0AA37SLQ9-F1
#
_cell.length_a   1.000
_cell.length_b   1.000
_cell.length_c   1.000
_cell.angle_alpha   90.00
_cell.angle_beta   90.00
_cell.angle_gamma   90.00
#
_symmetry.space_group_name_H-M   'P 1'
#
loop_
_entity.id
_entity.type
_entity.pdbx_description
1 polymer ?
#
loop_
_entity_poly.entity_id
_entity_poly.type
_entity_poly.pdbx_seq_one_letter_code
_entity_poly.pdbx_strand_id
1 'polypeptide(L)'
;MNLKAILFHYDNGWDGIAAVLGGLMVGAVLGLVGGIYSLKWIPEEKLKLSILIVLILNVLMIGVVFVRAEMRKVKSMRLERIAVHAPKYLGIYSIHFENNKVIPFYSVNYKDDQQTFRKIDSFAINENSMDLAYAPPYFMPYYSKTDYQVLQFNVKSLHHNYAEVVVNKINGQTSFLSLDDGKFENWTSYLLSGNSIDLISDDVTLYHRPLTYADPQKMLDDDLLKVLSVQEDWIQVKGSSGKIAWLKWYNEDGEVTVRVNYFE
;
A
#
# COMPACT_ATOMS: atom_id res chain seq x y z
N MET A 1 23.54 33.75 -27.03
CA MET A 1 23.62 32.34 -27.45
C MET A 1 24.09 31.55 -26.24
N ASN A 2 23.20 30.75 -25.65
CA ASN A 2 23.30 30.26 -24.27
C ASN A 2 23.73 28.78 -24.24
N LEU A 3 24.92 28.50 -23.70
CA LEU A 3 25.50 27.16 -23.54
C LEU A 3 25.07 26.55 -22.20
N LYS A 4 23.78 26.19 -22.08
CA LYS A 4 23.21 25.63 -20.85
C LYS A 4 22.18 24.51 -21.08
N ALA A 5 22.45 23.63 -22.04
CA ALA A 5 21.56 22.50 -22.33
C ALA A 5 22.34 21.22 -22.70
N ILE A 6 23.08 20.67 -21.73
CA ILE A 6 23.37 19.23 -21.67
C ILE A 6 23.35 18.85 -20.18
N LEU A 7 22.14 18.72 -19.63
CA LEU A 7 21.91 18.07 -18.35
C LEU A 7 21.06 16.85 -18.66
N PHE A 8 21.71 15.68 -18.66
CA PHE A 8 21.07 14.38 -18.82
C PHE A 8 20.09 14.17 -17.67
N HIS A 9 18.80 14.03 -17.98
CA HIS A 9 17.82 13.46 -17.07
C HIS A 9 18.20 11.99 -16.85
N TYR A 10 18.46 11.64 -15.59
CA TYR A 10 19.02 10.36 -15.19
C TYR A 10 18.10 9.74 -14.13
N ASP A 11 16.98 9.18 -14.58
CA ASP A 11 15.85 8.82 -13.71
C ASP A 11 15.88 7.40 -13.13
N ASN A 12 17.04 6.75 -13.13
CA ASN A 12 17.27 5.56 -12.30
C ASN A 12 18.55 5.79 -11.50
N GLY A 13 18.42 6.02 -10.19
CA GLY A 13 19.55 6.28 -9.27
C GLY A 13 20.65 5.21 -9.27
N TRP A 14 20.42 4.05 -9.91
CA TRP A 14 21.36 2.95 -10.04
C TRP A 14 22.32 3.09 -11.23
N ASP A 15 21.87 3.64 -12.36
CA ASP A 15 22.73 3.68 -13.55
C ASP A 15 23.92 4.65 -13.31
N GLY A 16 23.73 5.65 -12.44
CA GLY A 16 24.73 6.68 -12.14
C GLY A 16 25.81 6.15 -11.21
N ILE A 17 25.40 5.29 -10.26
CA ILE A 17 26.33 4.56 -9.40
C ILE A 17 27.15 3.56 -10.21
N ALA A 18 26.53 2.86 -11.17
CA ALA A 18 27.23 1.93 -12.06
C ALA A 18 28.25 2.66 -12.95
N ALA A 19 27.90 3.83 -13.50
CA ALA A 19 28.82 4.64 -14.30
C ALA A 19 30.02 5.16 -13.50
N VAL A 20 29.80 5.63 -12.27
CA VAL A 20 30.88 6.11 -11.37
C VAL A 20 31.80 4.97 -10.95
N LEU A 21 31.24 3.81 -10.59
CA LEU A 21 32.03 2.63 -10.24
C LEU A 21 32.81 2.06 -11.43
N GLY A 22 32.21 2.06 -12.63
CA GLY A 22 32.88 1.68 -13.87
C GLY A 22 34.07 2.60 -14.17
N GLY A 23 33.87 3.91 -14.07
CA GLY A 23 34.94 4.90 -14.27
C GLY A 23 36.09 4.76 -13.28
N LEU A 24 35.79 4.54 -11.99
CA LEU A 24 36.81 4.34 -10.95
C LEU A 24 37.61 3.04 -11.16
N MET A 25 36.98 1.95 -11.61
CA MET A 25 37.70 0.71 -11.89
C MET A 25 38.62 0.83 -13.11
N VAL A 26 38.17 1.49 -14.19
CA VAL A 26 39.04 1.74 -15.35
C VAL A 26 40.23 2.60 -14.96
N GLY A 27 40.02 3.67 -14.17
CA GLY A 27 41.10 4.50 -13.66
C GLY A 27 42.10 3.75 -12.78
N ALA A 28 41.61 2.88 -11.89
CA ALA A 28 42.47 2.08 -11.01
C ALA A 28 43.30 1.04 -11.79
N VAL A 29 42.73 0.39 -12.81
CA VAL A 29 43.45 -0.55 -13.67
C VAL A 29 44.54 0.17 -14.47
N LEU A 30 44.23 1.31 -15.08
CA LEU A 30 45.20 2.11 -15.83
C LEU A 30 46.33 2.61 -14.91
N GLY A 31 46.00 3.06 -13.69
CA GLY A 31 46.99 3.48 -12.69
C GLY A 31 47.92 2.35 -12.24
N LEU A 32 47.38 1.14 -12.02
CA LEU A 32 48.17 -0.04 -11.67
C LEU A 32 49.09 -0.48 -12.82
N VAL A 33 48.59 -0.51 -14.06
CA VAL A 33 49.40 -0.86 -15.23
C VAL A 33 50.52 0.16 -15.44
N GLY A 34 50.23 1.47 -15.31
CA GLY A 34 51.23 2.53 -15.40
C GLY A 34 52.29 2.45 -14.29
N GLY A 35 51.87 2.15 -13.05
CA GLY A 35 52.78 1.96 -11.92
C GLY A 35 53.70 0.74 -12.07
N ILE A 36 53.15 -0.37 -12.58
CA ILE A 36 53.91 -1.59 -12.87
C ILE A 36 54.93 -1.36 -14.00
N TYR A 37 54.57 -0.60 -15.04
CA TYR A 37 55.50 -0.22 -16.12
C TYR A 37 56.64 0.69 -15.66
N SER A 38 56.44 1.46 -14.58
CA SER A 38 57.46 2.33 -13.99
C SER A 38 58.55 1.57 -13.22
N LEU A 39 58.28 0.31 -12.82
CA LEU A 39 59.22 -0.55 -12.09
C LEU A 39 60.22 -1.20 -13.06
N LYS A 40 61.29 -0.48 -13.39
CA LYS A 40 62.40 -0.91 -14.29
C LYS A 40 63.18 -2.17 -13.87
N TRP A 41 62.87 -2.79 -12.73
CA TRP A 41 63.72 -3.82 -12.09
C TRP A 41 63.13 -5.24 -12.12
N ILE A 42 61.97 -5.44 -12.76
CA ILE A 42 61.29 -6.74 -12.77
C ILE A 42 61.63 -7.51 -14.07
N PRO A 43 62.12 -8.76 -13.99
CA PRO A 43 62.32 -9.61 -15.17
C PRO A 43 61.01 -9.81 -15.95
N GLU A 44 61.07 -9.78 -17.29
CA GLU A 44 59.89 -9.79 -18.16
C GLU A 44 58.92 -10.95 -17.89
N GLU A 45 59.43 -12.13 -17.52
CA GLU A 45 58.59 -13.30 -17.22
C GLU A 45 57.72 -13.09 -15.98
N LYS A 46 58.28 -12.46 -14.93
CA LYS A 46 57.54 -12.14 -13.70
C LYS A 46 56.52 -11.02 -13.91
N LEU A 47 56.83 -10.09 -14.82
CA LEU A 47 55.94 -9.00 -15.22
C LEU A 47 54.69 -9.54 -15.96
N LYS A 48 54.86 -10.47 -16.90
CA LYS A 48 53.73 -11.09 -17.61
C LYS A 48 52.81 -11.86 -16.65
N LEU A 49 53.38 -12.59 -15.70
CA LEU A 49 52.61 -13.34 -14.70
C LEU A 49 51.82 -12.41 -13.76
N SER A 50 52.42 -11.30 -13.30
CA SER A 50 51.73 -10.36 -12.41
C SER A 50 50.57 -9.65 -13.11
N ILE A 51 50.73 -9.25 -14.37
CA ILE A 51 49.65 -8.67 -15.19
C ILE A 51 48.50 -9.68 -15.34
N LEU A 52 48.80 -10.94 -15.64
CA LEU A 52 47.78 -11.99 -15.78
C LEU A 52 46.98 -12.19 -14.48
N ILE A 53 47.66 -12.24 -13.32
CA ILE A 53 47.01 -12.39 -12.01
C ILE A 53 46.08 -11.20 -11.72
N VAL A 54 46.52 -9.97 -11.99
CA VAL A 54 45.71 -8.76 -11.78
C VAL A 54 44.47 -8.77 -12.67
N LEU A 55 44.58 -9.21 -13.93
CA LEU A 55 43.42 -9.34 -14.82
C LEU A 55 42.42 -10.38 -14.30
N ILE A 56 42.89 -11.55 -13.87
CA ILE A 56 42.02 -12.60 -13.31
C ILE A 56 41.28 -12.09 -12.08
N LEU A 57 41.97 -11.42 -11.15
CA LEU A 57 41.36 -10.86 -9.94
C LEU A 57 40.30 -9.80 -10.26
N ASN A 58 40.52 -8.96 -11.27
CA ASN A 58 39.53 -7.97 -11.72
C ASN A 58 38.26 -8.63 -12.28
N VAL A 59 38.41 -9.65 -13.13
CA VAL A 59 37.26 -10.40 -13.68
C VAL A 59 36.46 -11.06 -12.56
N LEU A 60 37.14 -11.64 -11.57
CA LEU A 60 36.51 -12.29 -10.43
C LEU A 60 35.73 -11.28 -9.57
N MET A 61 36.29 -10.10 -9.32
CA MET A 61 35.61 -9.00 -8.61
C MET A 61 34.38 -8.50 -9.35
N ILE A 62 34.46 -8.32 -10.67
CA ILE A 62 33.31 -7.93 -11.52
C ILE A 62 32.21 -9.00 -11.42
N GLY A 63 32.57 -10.28 -11.51
CA GLY A 63 31.63 -11.39 -11.36
C GLY A 63 30.91 -11.38 -10.01
N VAL A 64 31.62 -11.14 -8.91
CA VAL A 64 31.03 -11.05 -7.56
C VAL A 64 30.05 -9.87 -7.45
N VAL A 65 30.39 -8.72 -8.02
CA VAL A 65 29.50 -7.54 -8.02
C VAL A 65 28.23 -7.84 -8.81
N PHE A 66 28.35 -8.45 -9.99
CA PHE A 66 27.21 -8.81 -10.83
C PHE A 66 26.28 -9.82 -10.12
N VAL A 67 26.85 -10.88 -9.54
CA VAL A 67 26.07 -11.87 -8.76
C VAL A 67 25.37 -11.21 -7.56
N ARG A 68 26.05 -10.28 -6.85
CA ARG A 68 25.43 -9.54 -5.73
C ARG A 68 24.30 -8.63 -6.20
N ALA A 69 24.45 -7.98 -7.35
CA ALA A 69 23.41 -7.14 -7.94
C ALA A 69 22.17 -7.97 -8.29
N GLU A 70 22.36 -9.13 -8.94
CA GLU A 70 21.25 -10.02 -9.29
C GLU A 70 20.57 -10.61 -8.05
N MET A 71 21.33 -11.01 -7.05
CA MET A 71 20.78 -11.47 -5.76
C MET A 71 19.98 -10.39 -5.04
N ARG A 72 20.38 -9.11 -5.13
CA ARG A 72 19.59 -7.98 -4.58
C ARG A 72 18.30 -7.78 -5.35
N LYS A 73 18.32 -7.88 -6.68
CA LYS A 73 17.14 -7.80 -7.55
C LYS A 73 16.15 -8.93 -7.26
N VAL A 74 16.64 -10.16 -7.10
CA VAL A 74 15.80 -11.31 -6.71
C VAL A 74 15.21 -11.11 -5.31
N LYS A 75 16.00 -10.58 -4.36
CA LYS A 75 15.51 -10.29 -3.01
C LYS A 75 14.47 -9.17 -3.00
N SER A 76 14.63 -8.11 -3.80
CA SER A 76 13.63 -7.05 -3.92
C SER A 76 12.35 -7.55 -4.59
N MET A 77 12.46 -8.33 -5.68
CA MET A 77 11.29 -8.98 -6.31
C MET A 77 10.59 -9.97 -5.39
N ARG A 78 11.32 -10.63 -4.48
CA ARG A 78 10.74 -11.52 -3.48
C ARG A 78 10.07 -10.76 -2.35
N LEU A 79 10.62 -9.62 -1.93
CA LEU A 79 10.01 -8.74 -0.92
C LEU A 79 8.76 -8.04 -1.46
N GLU A 80 8.77 -7.65 -2.73
CA GLU A 80 7.60 -7.10 -3.44
C GLU A 80 6.51 -8.16 -3.64
N ARG A 81 6.88 -9.43 -3.91
CA ARG A 81 5.93 -10.55 -3.88
C ARG A 81 5.44 -10.94 -2.48
N ILE A 82 6.19 -10.59 -1.43
CA ILE A 82 5.81 -10.78 -0.02
C ILE A 82 5.09 -9.54 0.54
N ALA A 83 5.09 -8.41 -0.17
CA ALA A 83 4.04 -7.41 -0.01
C ALA A 83 2.76 -8.07 -0.53
N VAL A 84 2.20 -8.93 0.32
CA VAL A 84 0.84 -9.43 0.24
C VAL A 84 0.04 -8.18 -0.05
N HIS A 85 -0.52 -8.11 -1.25
CA HIS A 85 -1.46 -7.06 -1.61
C HIS A 85 -2.54 -7.27 -0.57
N ALA A 86 -2.58 -6.42 0.43
CA ALA A 86 -3.45 -6.52 1.56
C ALA A 86 -4.28 -5.25 1.52
N PRO A 87 -5.53 -5.30 2.00
CA PRO A 87 -6.31 -4.09 2.12
C PRO A 87 -5.53 -3.07 2.95
N LYS A 88 -5.52 -1.82 2.47
CA LYS A 88 -4.86 -0.69 3.15
C LYS A 88 -5.37 -0.45 4.58
N TYR A 89 -6.57 -0.95 4.87
CA TYR A 89 -7.29 -0.80 6.13
C TYR A 89 -7.75 -2.16 6.64
N LEU A 90 -7.91 -2.30 7.95
CA LEU A 90 -8.36 -3.55 8.60
C LEU A 90 -9.86 -3.82 8.44
N GLY A 91 -10.65 -2.76 8.24
CA GLY A 91 -12.10 -2.84 8.13
C GLY A 91 -12.76 -1.48 8.30
N ILE A 92 -14.02 -1.52 8.71
CA ILE A 92 -14.88 -0.37 8.90
C ILE A 92 -15.25 -0.21 10.37
N TYR A 93 -15.22 1.03 10.85
CA TYR A 93 -15.78 1.42 12.13
C TYR A 93 -17.08 2.20 11.86
N SER A 94 -18.20 1.67 12.33
CA SER A 94 -19.54 2.23 12.14
C SER A 94 -20.05 2.83 13.44
N ILE A 95 -20.66 4.01 13.35
CA ILE A 95 -21.38 4.64 14.46
C ILE A 95 -22.84 4.72 14.08
N HIS A 96 -23.69 4.22 14.98
CA HIS A 96 -25.13 4.39 14.92
C HIS A 96 -25.51 5.55 15.84
N PHE A 97 -26.34 6.46 15.35
CA PHE A 97 -26.73 7.64 16.11
C PHE A 97 -27.85 7.32 17.10
N GLU A 98 -27.49 6.71 18.22
CA GLU A 98 -28.41 6.53 19.34
C GLU A 98 -28.11 7.57 20.44
N ASN A 99 -29.14 8.29 20.87
CA ASN A 99 -29.16 9.17 22.05
C ASN A 99 -28.08 10.28 22.11
N ASN A 100 -28.38 11.47 21.57
CA ASN A 100 -27.63 12.75 21.62
C ASN A 100 -26.18 12.66 22.10
N LYS A 101 -25.35 11.91 21.37
CA LYS A 101 -24.03 11.51 21.87
C LYS A 101 -22.96 12.44 21.32
N VAL A 102 -22.18 13.01 22.22
CA VAL A 102 -20.90 13.65 21.87
C VAL A 102 -19.86 12.55 21.84
N ILE A 103 -19.29 12.31 20.66
CA ILE A 103 -18.31 11.25 20.45
C ILE A 103 -16.91 11.87 20.42
N PRO A 104 -16.06 11.57 21.41
CA PRO A 104 -14.72 12.12 21.51
C PRO A 104 -13.73 11.47 20.56
N PHE A 105 -12.86 12.31 20.01
CA PHE A 105 -11.64 11.91 19.32
C PHE A 105 -10.46 11.92 20.29
N TYR A 106 -9.62 10.89 20.22
CA TYR A 106 -8.45 10.74 21.10
C TYR A 106 -7.16 10.76 20.30
N SER A 107 -6.09 11.27 20.92
CA SER A 107 -4.70 11.01 20.51
C SER A 107 -4.05 10.03 21.48
N VAL A 108 -3.09 9.26 20.97
CA VAL A 108 -2.26 8.36 21.78
C VAL A 108 -0.95 9.04 22.14
N ASN A 109 -0.55 8.93 23.40
CA ASN A 109 0.78 9.26 23.87
C ASN A 109 1.46 8.00 24.41
N TYR A 110 2.65 7.72 23.89
CA TYR A 110 3.47 6.58 24.28
C TYR A 110 4.52 7.07 25.26
N LYS A 111 4.40 6.68 26.53
CA LYS A 111 5.39 6.98 27.55
C LYS A 111 5.65 5.73 28.39
N ASP A 112 6.91 5.32 28.48
CA ASP A 112 7.36 4.22 29.35
C ASP A 112 6.53 2.93 29.17
N ASP A 113 6.36 2.49 27.91
CA ASP A 113 5.54 1.34 27.47
C ASP A 113 4.03 1.40 27.79
N GLN A 114 3.56 2.50 28.36
CA GLN A 114 2.14 2.75 28.58
C GLN A 114 1.55 3.59 27.46
N GLN A 115 0.37 3.17 27.00
CA GLN A 115 -0.45 3.90 26.04
C GLN A 115 -1.48 4.71 26.81
N THR A 116 -1.46 6.02 26.64
CA THR A 116 -2.47 6.91 27.24
C THR A 116 -3.25 7.63 26.15
N PHE A 117 -4.58 7.58 26.25
CA PHE A 117 -5.49 8.21 25.29
C PHE A 117 -6.01 9.52 25.86
N ARG A 118 -5.71 10.63 25.18
CA ARG A 118 -6.15 11.97 25.58
C ARG A 118 -7.18 12.47 24.59
N LYS A 119 -8.33 12.94 25.08
CA LYS A 119 -9.33 13.62 24.25
C LYS A 119 -8.71 14.86 23.62
N ILE A 120 -8.76 14.96 22.30
CA ILE A 120 -8.27 16.11 21.52
C ILE A 120 -9.41 16.93 20.92
N ASP A 121 -10.51 16.28 20.59
CA ASP A 121 -11.63 16.89 19.87
C ASP A 121 -12.89 16.03 20.03
N SER A 122 -13.99 16.37 19.37
CA SER A 122 -15.20 15.56 19.33
C SER A 122 -16.10 15.97 18.18
N PHE A 123 -17.02 15.10 17.82
CA PHE A 123 -18.20 15.50 17.04
C PHE A 123 -19.46 15.18 17.84
N ALA A 124 -20.56 15.84 17.50
CA ALA A 124 -21.85 15.68 18.15
C ALA A 124 -22.93 15.53 17.09
N ILE A 125 -23.92 14.69 17.37
CA ILE A 125 -25.08 14.46 16.50
C ILE A 125 -26.30 15.07 17.15
N ASN A 126 -27.13 15.76 16.37
CA ASN A 126 -28.42 16.27 16.80
C ASN A 126 -29.48 15.18 16.65
N GLU A 127 -30.16 14.81 17.73
CA GLU A 127 -31.24 13.81 17.68
C GLU A 127 -32.41 14.24 16.78
N ASN A 128 -32.74 15.53 16.78
CA ASN A 128 -33.98 16.01 16.17
C ASN A 128 -33.87 16.13 14.66
N SER A 129 -32.69 16.49 14.15
CA SER A 129 -32.46 16.63 12.71
C SER A 129 -31.69 15.44 12.12
N MET A 130 -31.18 14.54 12.96
CA MET A 130 -30.29 13.43 12.56
C MET A 130 -29.02 13.91 11.83
N ASP A 131 -28.71 15.20 11.95
CA ASP A 131 -27.51 15.82 11.38
C ASP A 131 -26.40 15.92 12.41
N LEU A 132 -25.17 16.12 11.92
CA LEU A 132 -24.06 16.53 12.78
C LEU A 132 -24.38 17.91 13.38
N ALA A 133 -24.59 17.96 14.70
CA ALA A 133 -24.70 19.20 15.45
C ALA A 133 -23.39 19.99 15.40
N TYR A 134 -22.28 19.28 15.48
CA TYR A 134 -20.94 19.83 15.42
C TYR A 134 -19.95 18.77 14.94
N ALA A 135 -19.02 19.17 14.08
CA ALA A 135 -17.84 18.39 13.76
C ALA A 135 -16.63 19.32 13.55
N PRO A 136 -15.41 18.84 13.77
CA PRO A 136 -14.21 19.61 13.49
C PRO A 136 -14.08 19.97 12.00
N PRO A 137 -13.47 21.10 11.60
CA PRO A 137 -13.38 21.51 10.20
C PRO A 137 -12.65 20.53 9.28
N TYR A 138 -11.80 19.66 9.84
CA TYR A 138 -11.08 18.63 9.11
C TYR A 138 -11.89 17.34 8.95
N PHE A 139 -13.09 17.24 9.52
CA PHE A 139 -13.88 16.02 9.59
C PHE A 139 -14.48 15.66 8.24
N MET A 140 -13.95 14.61 7.60
CA MET A 140 -14.41 14.12 6.31
C MET A 140 -14.30 12.59 6.25
N PRO A 141 -15.26 11.87 6.84
CA PRO A 141 -15.20 10.42 7.02
C PRO A 141 -15.23 9.68 5.68
N TYR A 142 -15.00 8.36 5.74
CA TYR A 142 -15.06 7.50 4.56
C TYR A 142 -16.45 7.57 3.91
N TYR A 143 -17.49 7.33 4.71
CA TYR A 143 -18.88 7.40 4.31
C TYR A 143 -19.72 8.08 5.39
N SER A 144 -20.64 8.92 4.95
CA SER A 144 -21.58 9.64 5.83
C SER A 144 -22.92 9.72 5.12
N LYS A 145 -23.95 9.19 5.76
CA LYS A 145 -25.34 9.33 5.34
C LYS A 145 -26.16 9.65 6.58
N THR A 146 -26.22 10.94 6.92
CA THR A 146 -26.84 11.46 8.15
C THR A 146 -28.32 11.11 8.22
N ASP A 147 -29.03 11.17 7.09
CA ASP A 147 -30.45 10.78 6.99
C ASP A 147 -30.73 9.33 7.41
N TYR A 148 -29.72 8.46 7.33
CA TYR A 148 -29.80 7.05 7.70
C TYR A 148 -29.03 6.73 8.98
N GLN A 149 -28.54 7.76 9.67
CA GLN A 149 -27.78 7.65 10.90
C GLN A 149 -26.52 6.76 10.80
N VAL A 150 -25.91 6.73 9.61
CA VAL A 150 -24.72 5.92 9.34
C VAL A 150 -23.52 6.82 9.13
N LEU A 151 -22.50 6.61 9.97
CA LEU A 151 -21.19 7.23 9.86
C LEU A 151 -20.13 6.14 9.90
N GLN A 152 -19.28 6.09 8.89
CA GLN A 152 -18.28 5.02 8.74
C GLN A 152 -16.89 5.57 8.50
N PHE A 153 -15.92 4.88 9.08
CA PHE A 153 -14.51 5.21 8.97
C PHE A 153 -13.70 3.98 8.57
N ASN A 154 -12.66 4.21 7.77
CA ASN A 154 -11.64 3.20 7.53
C ASN A 154 -10.78 3.03 8.78
N VAL A 155 -10.60 1.79 9.24
CA VAL A 155 -9.78 1.46 10.41
C VAL A 155 -8.36 1.11 9.98
N LYS A 156 -7.38 1.84 10.50
CA LYS A 156 -5.97 1.63 10.23
C LYS A 156 -5.34 0.64 11.22
N SER A 157 -5.71 0.73 12.49
CA SER A 157 -5.20 -0.15 13.53
C SER A 157 -6.21 -0.32 14.67
N LEU A 158 -6.07 -1.40 15.45
CA LEU A 158 -6.88 -1.67 16.62
C LEU A 158 -6.00 -1.73 17.86
N HIS A 159 -6.51 -1.12 18.92
CA HIS A 159 -5.99 -1.15 20.28
C HIS A 159 -7.08 -1.73 21.19
N HIS A 160 -6.73 -2.10 22.42
CA HIS A 160 -7.61 -2.85 23.32
C HIS A 160 -9.05 -2.29 23.39
N ASN A 161 -9.19 -0.98 23.59
CA ASN A 161 -10.50 -0.29 23.70
C ASN A 161 -10.70 0.79 22.63
N TYR A 162 -9.79 0.90 21.65
CA TYR A 162 -9.81 2.00 20.69
C TYR A 162 -9.52 1.53 19.27
N ALA A 163 -10.15 2.15 18.29
CA ALA A 163 -9.81 2.00 16.88
C ALA A 163 -9.10 3.26 16.37
N GLU A 164 -7.94 3.12 15.74
CA GLU A 164 -7.34 4.20 14.95
C GLU A 164 -8.08 4.27 13.61
N VAL A 165 -8.81 5.36 13.41
CA VAL A 165 -9.66 5.57 12.24
C VAL A 165 -9.17 6.72 11.38
N VAL A 166 -9.44 6.67 10.08
CA VAL A 166 -9.21 7.78 9.15
C VAL A 166 -10.39 8.76 9.25
N VAL A 167 -10.18 9.90 9.92
CA VAL A 167 -11.20 10.94 10.11
C VAL A 167 -11.30 11.90 8.93
N ASN A 168 -10.31 11.90 8.04
CA ASN A 168 -10.33 12.66 6.80
C ASN A 168 -9.79 11.81 5.64
N LYS A 169 -10.69 11.40 4.74
CA LYS A 169 -10.34 10.55 3.60
C LYS A 169 -9.46 11.22 2.54
N ILE A 170 -9.43 12.56 2.48
CA ILE A 170 -8.68 13.30 1.45
C ILE A 170 -7.21 13.42 1.80
N ASN A 171 -6.89 13.73 3.07
CA ASN A 171 -5.49 13.88 3.51
C ASN A 171 -4.97 12.70 4.35
N GLY A 172 -5.83 11.72 4.66
CA GLY A 172 -5.47 10.54 5.44
C GLY A 172 -5.29 10.78 6.94
N GLN A 173 -5.72 11.93 7.47
CA GLN A 173 -5.62 12.24 8.90
C GLN A 173 -6.34 11.18 9.75
N THR A 174 -5.68 10.72 10.81
CA THR A 174 -6.21 9.71 11.72
C THR A 174 -6.48 10.25 13.11
N SER A 175 -7.36 9.54 13.83
CA SER A 175 -7.67 9.77 15.24
C SER A 175 -8.13 8.46 15.87
N PHE A 176 -8.23 8.42 17.20
CA PHE A 176 -8.74 7.26 17.92
C PHE A 176 -10.19 7.46 18.35
N LEU A 177 -11.00 6.41 18.21
CA LEU A 177 -12.38 6.32 18.70
C LEU A 177 -12.50 5.15 19.69
N SER A 178 -13.30 5.32 20.75
CA SER A 178 -13.57 4.25 21.71
C SER A 178 -14.43 3.18 21.09
N LEU A 179 -14.10 1.89 21.24
CA LEU A 179 -14.93 0.78 20.78
C LEU A 179 -16.31 0.72 21.47
N ASP A 180 -16.51 1.44 22.57
CA ASP A 180 -17.83 1.57 23.23
C ASP A 180 -18.76 2.56 22.51
N ASP A 181 -18.22 3.38 21.60
CA ASP A 181 -18.96 4.42 20.89
C ASP A 181 -19.43 3.99 19.49
N GLY A 182 -19.18 2.75 19.10
CA GLY A 182 -19.48 2.24 17.77
C GLY A 182 -19.10 0.77 17.61
N LYS A 183 -19.09 0.30 16.36
CA LYS A 183 -18.85 -1.10 16.03
C LYS A 183 -17.75 -1.20 15.00
N PHE A 184 -16.69 -1.94 15.33
CA PHE A 184 -15.71 -2.38 14.35
C PHE A 184 -16.16 -3.67 13.67
N GLU A 185 -16.08 -3.69 12.35
CA GLU A 185 -16.22 -4.88 11.52
C GLU A 185 -15.00 -4.99 10.60
N ASN A 186 -14.35 -6.16 10.60
CA ASN A 186 -13.33 -6.43 9.59
C ASN A 186 -13.97 -6.48 8.19
N TRP A 187 -13.16 -6.36 7.13
CA TRP A 187 -13.68 -6.35 5.76
C TRP A 187 -14.54 -7.56 5.41
N THR A 188 -14.14 -8.76 5.83
CA THR A 188 -14.92 -9.98 5.57
C THR A 188 -16.32 -9.89 6.15
N SER A 189 -16.44 -9.52 7.43
CA SER A 189 -17.73 -9.37 8.11
C SER A 189 -18.54 -8.21 7.53
N TYR A 190 -17.88 -7.10 7.20
CA TYR A 190 -18.51 -5.90 6.64
C TYR A 190 -19.10 -6.15 5.24
N LEU A 191 -18.33 -6.80 4.36
CA LEU A 191 -18.79 -7.14 3.00
C LEU A 191 -19.98 -8.11 3.00
N LEU A 192 -20.06 -8.98 4.01
CA LEU A 192 -21.16 -9.92 4.19
C LEU A 192 -22.38 -9.31 4.89
N SER A 193 -22.26 -8.12 5.51
CA SER A 193 -23.34 -7.54 6.31
C SER A 193 -24.36 -6.73 5.52
N GLY A 194 -24.04 -6.30 4.30
CA GLY A 194 -24.97 -5.56 3.45
C GLY A 194 -25.88 -6.43 2.58
N ASN A 195 -26.90 -5.79 2.01
CA ASN A 195 -27.85 -6.43 1.10
C ASN A 195 -27.23 -6.63 -0.29
N SER A 196 -26.51 -5.61 -0.76
CA SER A 196 -25.82 -5.59 -2.04
C SER A 196 -24.52 -4.81 -1.94
N ILE A 197 -23.72 -4.86 -3.00
CA ILE A 197 -22.57 -3.99 -3.20
C ILE A 197 -22.69 -3.22 -4.50
N ASP A 198 -22.14 -2.01 -4.49
CA ASP A 198 -21.85 -1.23 -5.67
C ASP A 198 -20.36 -1.32 -6.01
N LEU A 199 -20.06 -1.24 -7.30
CA LEU A 199 -18.70 -1.08 -7.77
C LEU A 199 -18.35 0.42 -7.72
N ILE A 200 -17.22 0.76 -7.08
CA ILE A 200 -16.74 2.15 -6.99
C ILE A 200 -16.09 2.58 -8.31
N SER A 201 -15.58 1.61 -9.08
CA SER A 201 -14.91 1.81 -10.36
C SER A 201 -15.51 0.87 -11.41
N ASP A 202 -15.65 1.39 -12.63
CA ASP A 202 -16.12 0.63 -13.81
C ASP A 202 -15.05 -0.36 -14.32
N ASP A 203 -13.80 -0.25 -13.86
CA ASP A 203 -12.68 -1.10 -14.29
C ASP A 203 -12.62 -2.46 -13.55
N VAL A 204 -13.62 -2.75 -12.71
CA VAL A 204 -13.66 -4.00 -11.96
C VAL A 204 -13.97 -5.17 -12.90
N THR A 205 -12.98 -6.05 -13.06
CA THR A 205 -13.13 -7.28 -13.86
C THR A 205 -13.82 -8.37 -13.06
N LEU A 206 -14.82 -9.00 -13.67
CA LEU A 206 -15.51 -10.18 -13.13
C LEU A 206 -14.88 -11.46 -13.68
N TYR A 207 -14.86 -12.51 -12.86
CA TYR A 207 -14.23 -13.78 -13.16
C TYR A 207 -15.17 -14.95 -12.86
N HIS A 208 -14.98 -16.07 -13.55
CA HIS A 208 -15.69 -17.31 -13.26
C HIS A 208 -15.18 -18.02 -11.98
N ARG A 209 -13.96 -17.71 -11.54
CA ARG A 209 -13.28 -18.32 -10.38
C ARG A 209 -12.42 -17.28 -9.65
N PRO A 210 -12.10 -17.47 -8.36
CA PRO A 210 -11.27 -16.54 -7.59
C PRO A 210 -9.78 -16.68 -7.93
N LEU A 211 -9.43 -16.50 -9.20
CA LEU A 211 -8.08 -16.69 -9.73
C LEU A 211 -7.80 -15.58 -10.76
N THR A 212 -6.64 -14.93 -10.66
CA THR A 212 -6.26 -13.83 -11.58
C THR A 212 -6.08 -14.29 -13.03
N TYR A 213 -5.82 -15.58 -13.25
CA TYR A 213 -5.68 -16.20 -14.57
C TYR A 213 -6.97 -16.85 -15.08
N ALA A 214 -8.09 -16.73 -14.36
CA ALA A 214 -9.38 -17.22 -14.86
C ALA A 214 -9.89 -16.34 -15.99
N ASP A 215 -10.70 -16.92 -16.88
CA ASP A 215 -11.31 -16.16 -17.97
C ASP A 215 -12.22 -15.06 -17.42
N PRO A 216 -12.07 -13.82 -17.92
CA PRO A 216 -12.94 -12.72 -17.53
C PRO A 216 -14.35 -12.99 -18.05
N GLN A 217 -15.35 -12.73 -17.22
CA GLN A 217 -16.75 -12.81 -17.56
C GLN A 217 -17.26 -11.41 -17.96
N LYS A 218 -18.23 -11.36 -18.88
CA LYS A 218 -19.00 -10.14 -19.12
C LYS A 218 -19.62 -9.64 -17.81
N MET A 219 -19.72 -8.32 -17.68
CA MET A 219 -20.45 -7.69 -16.57
C MET A 219 -21.83 -8.32 -16.43
N LEU A 220 -22.25 -8.45 -15.18
CA LEU A 220 -23.62 -8.81 -14.86
C LEU A 220 -24.49 -7.61 -15.27
N ASP A 221 -25.58 -7.87 -15.99
CA ASP A 221 -26.54 -6.84 -16.42
C ASP A 221 -27.36 -6.39 -15.20
N ASP A 222 -26.74 -5.80 -14.17
CA ASP A 222 -27.43 -5.50 -12.91
C ASP A 222 -26.78 -4.40 -12.07
N ASP A 223 -27.63 -3.53 -11.54
CA ASP A 223 -27.30 -2.46 -10.59
C ASP A 223 -27.07 -2.98 -9.16
N LEU A 224 -27.43 -4.25 -8.87
CA LEU A 224 -27.40 -4.80 -7.50
C LEU A 224 -26.67 -6.15 -7.47
N LEU A 225 -25.46 -6.15 -6.93
CA LEU A 225 -24.65 -7.35 -6.72
C LEU A 225 -24.80 -7.85 -5.29
N LYS A 226 -25.41 -9.03 -5.09
CA LYS A 226 -25.51 -9.64 -3.76
C LYS A 226 -24.25 -10.43 -3.42
N VAL A 227 -23.62 -10.17 -2.28
CA VAL A 227 -22.46 -10.94 -1.81
C VAL A 227 -22.91 -12.29 -1.27
N LEU A 228 -22.28 -13.36 -1.77
CA LEU A 228 -22.54 -14.75 -1.33
C LEU A 228 -21.46 -15.27 -0.38
N SER A 229 -20.19 -14.97 -0.67
CA SER A 229 -19.05 -15.41 0.14
C SER A 229 -17.84 -14.51 -0.10
N VAL A 230 -16.94 -14.46 0.87
CA VAL A 230 -15.65 -13.78 0.77
C VAL A 230 -14.55 -14.82 0.98
N GLN A 231 -13.57 -14.86 0.08
CA GLN A 231 -12.41 -15.76 0.16
C GLN A 231 -11.15 -14.95 -0.15
N GLU A 232 -10.34 -14.69 0.87
CA GLU A 232 -9.14 -13.86 0.74
C GLU A 232 -9.48 -12.52 0.06
N ASP A 233 -8.91 -12.28 -1.12
CA ASP A 233 -9.04 -11.03 -1.88
C ASP A 233 -10.28 -11.00 -2.76
N TRP A 234 -11.06 -12.07 -2.75
CA TRP A 234 -12.15 -12.31 -3.66
C TRP A 234 -13.49 -12.28 -2.96
N ILE A 235 -14.47 -11.70 -3.63
CA ILE A 235 -15.87 -11.84 -3.26
C ILE A 235 -16.62 -12.55 -4.36
N GLN A 236 -17.45 -13.50 -3.96
CA GLN A 236 -18.43 -14.14 -4.82
C GLN A 236 -19.71 -13.33 -4.77
N VAL A 237 -20.20 -12.92 -5.92
CA VAL A 237 -21.40 -12.10 -6.06
C VAL A 237 -22.41 -12.77 -6.96
N LYS A 238 -23.69 -12.45 -6.75
CA LYS A 238 -24.82 -12.88 -7.56
C LYS A 238 -25.58 -11.66 -8.06
N GLY A 239 -25.74 -11.54 -9.38
CA GLY A 239 -26.62 -10.55 -9.99
C GLY A 239 -28.09 -10.93 -9.87
N SER A 240 -29.01 -10.01 -10.20
CA SER A 240 -30.45 -10.27 -10.27
C SER A 240 -30.81 -11.36 -11.27
N SER A 241 -30.07 -11.47 -12.39
CA SER A 241 -30.20 -12.56 -13.37
C SER A 241 -29.89 -13.95 -12.80
N GLY A 242 -29.37 -14.02 -11.57
CA GLY A 242 -28.99 -15.25 -10.89
C GLY A 242 -27.60 -15.78 -11.25
N LYS A 243 -26.91 -15.14 -12.20
CA LYS A 243 -25.53 -15.46 -12.56
C LYS A 243 -24.59 -15.11 -11.41
N ILE A 244 -23.61 -15.99 -11.20
CA ILE A 244 -22.59 -15.86 -10.14
C ILE A 244 -21.27 -15.46 -10.78
N ALA A 245 -20.57 -14.53 -10.16
CA ALA A 245 -19.23 -14.10 -10.56
C ALA A 245 -18.33 -13.91 -9.34
N TRP A 246 -17.04 -13.83 -9.59
CA TRP A 246 -16.02 -13.49 -8.60
C TRP A 246 -15.36 -12.17 -8.99
N LEU A 247 -15.04 -11.33 -8.02
CA LEU A 247 -14.29 -10.10 -8.25
C LEU A 247 -13.36 -9.82 -7.08
N LYS A 248 -12.31 -9.04 -7.34
CA LYS A 248 -11.41 -8.55 -6.28
C LYS A 248 -12.00 -7.32 -5.62
N TRP A 249 -12.08 -7.34 -4.29
CA TRP A 249 -12.70 -6.26 -3.52
C TRP A 249 -11.72 -5.12 -3.15
N TYR A 250 -10.46 -5.24 -3.55
CA TYR A 250 -9.46 -4.18 -3.52
C TYR A 250 -8.47 -4.30 -4.69
N ASN A 251 -7.83 -3.19 -5.03
CA ASN A 251 -6.84 -3.10 -6.12
C ASN A 251 -5.40 -3.39 -5.64
N GLU A 252 -4.43 -3.27 -6.55
CA GLU A 252 -3.01 -3.51 -6.23
C GLU A 252 -2.44 -2.51 -5.22
N ASP A 253 -3.02 -1.31 -5.13
CA ASP A 253 -2.69 -0.27 -4.15
C ASP A 253 -3.34 -0.51 -2.77
N GLY A 254 -4.13 -1.58 -2.62
CA GLY A 254 -4.86 -1.91 -1.39
C GLY A 254 -6.12 -1.06 -1.17
N GLU A 255 -6.56 -0.31 -2.18
CA GLU A 255 -7.77 0.51 -2.12
C GLU A 255 -9.00 -0.35 -2.42
N VAL A 256 -10.04 -0.15 -1.61
CA VAL A 256 -11.29 -0.91 -1.72
C VAL A 256 -12.06 -0.44 -2.97
N THR A 257 -12.45 -1.40 -3.81
CA THR A 257 -13.10 -1.16 -5.10
C THR A 257 -14.62 -1.33 -5.05
N VAL A 258 -15.15 -1.72 -3.89
CA VAL A 258 -16.58 -1.99 -3.68
C VAL A 258 -17.14 -1.20 -2.51
N ARG A 259 -18.42 -0.85 -2.59
CA ARG A 259 -19.17 -0.21 -1.52
C ARG A 259 -20.32 -1.10 -1.10
N VAL A 260 -20.49 -1.29 0.19
CA VAL A 260 -21.62 -2.06 0.74
C VAL A 260 -22.85 -1.18 0.86
N ASN A 261 -23.99 -1.69 0.40
CA ASN A 261 -25.30 -1.06 0.49
C ASN A 261 -26.18 -1.79 1.51
N TYR A 262 -26.71 -1.01 2.45
CA TYR A 262 -27.62 -1.48 3.51
C TYR A 262 -29.09 -1.21 3.21
N PHE A 263 -29.38 -0.44 2.16
CA PHE A 263 -30.72 0.03 1.82
C PHE A 263 -31.05 -0.43 0.40
N GLU A 264 -32.17 -1.15 0.27
CA GLU A 264 -32.82 -1.47 -1.02
C GLU A 264 -33.88 -0.42 -1.35
#